data_AF-A0AA47BS92-F1
#
_entry.id   AF-A0AA47BS92-F1
#
_cell.length_a   1.000
_cell.length_b   1.000
_cell.length_c   1.000
_cell.angle_alpha   90.00
_cell.angle_beta   90.00
_cell.angle_gamma   90.00
#
_symmetry.space_group_name_H-M   'P 1'
#
loop_
_entity.id
_entity.type
_entity.pdbx_description
1 polymer ?
#
loop_
_entity_poly.entity_id
_entity_poly.type
_entity_poly.pdbx_seq_one_letter_code
_entity_poly.pdbx_strand_id
1 'polypeptide(L)'
;MFLLYLSASIIAALITSAAFAYLWRRKLERDMKTKGTFKKLRDEINNMLTDINGATERNIVLIENKIRTMSSLIDRANKLENVLRKEKQEISSNVYTKLGRSRPLNLVLENKNNELDEHEDNTEQSGNPKLKTLRAPNYGSAGFQSLSTQEKVLILFRKGESVEQIASILGISRGETELTISIHDKRD
;
A
#
# COMPACT_ATOMS: atom_id res chain seq x y z
N MET A 1 35.08 57.45 -61.26
CA MET A 1 35.63 56.65 -60.14
C MET A 1 34.57 56.23 -59.12
N PHE A 2 33.72 57.13 -58.62
CA PHE A 2 32.66 56.79 -57.65
C PHE A 2 31.70 55.66 -58.07
N LEU A 3 31.26 55.62 -59.34
CA LEU A 3 30.37 54.56 -59.85
C LEU A 3 31.02 53.17 -59.84
N LEU A 4 32.34 53.08 -60.06
CA LEU A 4 33.07 51.81 -60.01
C LEU A 4 33.13 51.27 -58.58
N TYR A 5 33.42 52.12 -57.60
CA TYR A 5 33.40 51.74 -56.18
C TYR A 5 32.00 51.32 -55.70
N LEU A 6 30.94 51.98 -56.19
CA LEU A 6 29.56 51.61 -55.87
C LEU A 6 29.24 50.19 -56.35
N SER A 7 29.57 49.87 -57.60
CA SER A 7 29.34 48.52 -58.16
C SER A 7 30.15 47.44 -57.44
N ALA A 8 31.41 47.72 -57.08
CA ALA A 8 32.27 46.79 -56.36
C ALA A 8 31.74 46.48 -54.94
N SER A 9 31.22 47.50 -54.24
CA SER A 9 30.62 47.33 -52.91
C SER A 9 29.36 46.46 -52.94
N ILE A 10 28.51 46.63 -53.96
CA ILE A 10 27.30 45.81 -54.14
C ILE A 10 27.66 44.34 -54.38
N ILE A 11 28.68 44.08 -55.21
CA ILE A 11 29.16 42.72 -55.48
C ILE A 11 29.72 42.08 -54.21
N ALA A 12 30.51 42.83 -53.42
CA ALA A 12 31.05 42.35 -52.15
C ALA A 12 29.93 42.00 -51.15
N ALA A 13 28.89 42.83 -51.05
CA ALA A 13 27.73 42.58 -50.20
C ALA A 13 26.92 41.34 -50.64
N LEU A 14 26.80 41.10 -51.94
CA LEU A 14 26.14 39.90 -52.47
C LEU A 14 26.94 38.64 -52.14
N ILE A 15 28.27 38.67 -52.27
CA ILE A 15 29.13 37.53 -51.96
C ILE A 15 29.07 37.19 -50.46
N THR A 16 29.14 38.19 -49.59
CA THR A 16 29.07 37.97 -48.13
C THR A 16 27.70 37.47 -47.70
N SER A 17 26.61 37.99 -48.29
CA SER A 17 25.25 37.50 -48.05
C SER A 17 25.07 36.05 -48.51
N ALA A 18 25.58 35.70 -49.70
CA ALA A 18 25.53 34.33 -50.22
C ALA A 18 26.34 33.37 -49.34
N ALA A 19 27.55 33.77 -48.94
CA ALA A 19 28.39 32.99 -48.03
C ALA A 19 27.72 32.80 -46.66
N PHE A 20 27.10 33.85 -46.12
CA PHE A 20 26.35 33.80 -44.87
C PHE A 20 25.16 32.84 -44.98
N ALA A 21 24.35 32.94 -46.04
CA ALA A 21 23.23 32.04 -46.27
C ALA A 21 23.68 30.58 -46.42
N TYR A 22 24.79 30.34 -47.12
CA TYR A 22 25.37 29.00 -47.26
C TYR A 22 25.83 28.42 -45.92
N LEU A 23 26.56 29.20 -45.12
CA LEU A 23 27.00 28.80 -43.77
C LEU A 23 25.81 28.57 -42.83
N TRP A 24 24.79 29.43 -42.91
CA TRP A 24 23.58 29.31 -42.10
C TRP A 24 22.80 28.05 -42.45
N ARG A 25 22.62 27.77 -43.74
CA ARG A 25 21.96 26.55 -44.21
C ARG A 25 22.71 25.29 -43.75
N ARG A 26 24.04 25.30 -43.87
CA ARG A 26 24.90 24.20 -43.40
C ARG A 26 24.86 24.02 -41.88
N LYS A 27 24.72 25.11 -41.10
CA LYS A 27 24.58 25.06 -39.65
C LYS A 27 23.18 24.56 -39.25
N LEU A 28 22.14 25.03 -39.92
CA LEU A 28 20.74 24.67 -39.64
C LEU A 28 20.46 23.18 -39.87
N GLU A 29 21.07 22.59 -40.90
CA GLU A 29 21.00 21.15 -41.14
C GLU A 29 21.62 20.31 -40.00
N ARG A 30 22.56 20.87 -39.24
CA ARG A 30 23.16 20.22 -38.06
C ARG A 30 22.27 20.33 -36.82
N ASP A 31 21.55 21.44 -36.68
CA ASP A 31 20.73 21.72 -35.48
C ASP A 31 19.31 21.10 -35.55
N MET A 32 18.85 20.69 -36.74
CA MET A 32 17.58 19.95 -36.95
C MET A 32 17.56 18.51 -36.38
N LYS A 33 18.59 18.13 -35.61
CA LYS A 33 18.66 16.86 -34.85
C LYS A 33 17.67 16.79 -33.67
N THR A 34 16.94 17.88 -33.41
CA THR A 34 15.79 17.94 -32.49
C THR A 34 14.65 17.00 -32.86
N LYS A 35 14.56 16.48 -34.08
CA LYS A 35 13.64 15.36 -34.40
C LYS A 35 13.94 14.09 -33.60
N GLY A 36 15.17 13.93 -33.10
CA GLY A 36 15.56 12.81 -32.26
C GLY A 36 14.96 12.84 -30.86
N THR A 37 14.64 14.01 -30.30
CA THR A 37 14.10 14.11 -28.93
C THR A 37 12.67 13.60 -28.85
N PHE A 38 11.85 13.87 -29.86
CA PHE A 38 10.49 13.35 -29.94
C PHE A 38 10.45 11.83 -30.15
N LYS A 39 11.40 11.28 -30.93
CA LYS A 39 11.56 9.83 -31.06
C LYS A 39 11.93 9.19 -29.73
N LYS A 40 12.92 9.75 -29.02
CA LYS A 40 13.29 9.28 -27.67
C LYS A 40 12.14 9.36 -26.67
N LEU A 41 11.36 10.44 -26.70
CA LEU A 41 10.19 10.59 -25.84
C LEU A 41 9.13 9.53 -26.14
N ARG A 42 8.87 9.21 -27.41
CA ARG A 42 7.96 8.13 -27.78
C ARG A 42 8.47 6.76 -27.34
N ASP A 43 9.76 6.51 -27.52
CA ASP A 43 10.38 5.25 -27.10
C ASP A 43 10.31 5.10 -25.57
N GLU A 44 10.52 6.19 -24.82
CA GLU A 44 10.36 6.23 -23.37
C GLU A 44 8.91 5.98 -22.93
N ILE A 45 7.94 6.61 -23.60
CA ILE A 45 6.50 6.38 -23.33
C ILE A 45 6.14 4.91 -23.60
N ASN A 46 6.65 4.31 -24.67
CA ASN A 46 6.40 2.91 -25.00
C ASN A 46 6.99 1.96 -23.96
N ASN A 47 8.20 2.26 -23.46
CA ASN A 47 8.82 1.49 -22.38
C ASN A 47 8.01 1.62 -21.09
N MET A 48 7.64 2.85 -20.71
CA MET A 48 6.80 3.11 -19.53
C MET A 48 5.44 2.41 -19.62
N LEU A 49 4.81 2.40 -20.80
CA LEU A 49 3.56 1.69 -21.03
C LEU A 49 3.73 0.18 -20.86
N THR A 50 4.85 -0.36 -21.34
CA THR A 50 5.17 -1.78 -21.18
C THR A 50 5.37 -2.13 -19.70
N ASP A 51 6.07 -1.27 -18.95
CA ASP A 51 6.31 -1.46 -17.52
C ASP A 51 5.01 -1.37 -16.72
N ILE A 52 4.15 -0.39 -17.00
CA ILE A 52 2.84 -0.23 -16.35
C ILE A 52 1.95 -1.44 -16.67
N ASN A 53 1.92 -1.87 -17.93
CA ASN A 53 1.12 -3.03 -18.32
C ASN A 53 1.61 -4.30 -17.63
N GLY A 54 2.94 -4.49 -17.53
CA GLY A 54 3.55 -5.60 -16.80
C GLY A 54 3.23 -5.56 -15.30
N ALA A 55 3.30 -4.39 -14.67
CA ALA A 55 2.93 -4.21 -13.27
C ALA A 55 1.43 -4.45 -13.04
N THR A 56 0.59 -3.99 -13.95
CA THR A 56 -0.87 -4.17 -13.92
C THR A 56 -1.24 -5.65 -14.05
N GLU A 57 -0.66 -6.36 -15.02
CA GLU A 57 -0.88 -7.79 -15.21
C GLU A 57 -0.46 -8.58 -13.95
N ARG A 58 0.72 -8.28 -13.39
CA ARG A 58 1.17 -8.92 -12.13
C ARG A 58 0.21 -8.63 -10.97
N ASN A 59 -0.28 -7.40 -10.85
CA ASN A 59 -1.22 -7.02 -9.80
C ASN A 59 -2.58 -7.71 -9.98
N ILE A 60 -3.07 -7.84 -11.21
CA ILE A 60 -4.29 -8.59 -11.53
C ILE A 60 -4.12 -10.06 -11.09
N VAL A 61 -3.00 -10.69 -11.43
CA VAL A 61 -2.71 -12.08 -11.02
C VAL A 61 -2.66 -12.23 -9.49
N LEU A 62 -2.04 -11.27 -8.79
CA LEU A 62 -2.02 -11.28 -7.33
C LEU A 62 -3.42 -11.14 -6.72
N ILE A 63 -4.24 -10.23 -7.26
CA ILE A 63 -5.62 -10.03 -6.83
C ILE A 63 -6.45 -11.28 -7.12
N GLU A 64 -6.31 -11.88 -8.30
CA GLU A 64 -7.00 -13.11 -8.67
C GLU A 64 -6.66 -14.26 -7.71
N ASN A 65 -5.37 -14.44 -7.41
CA ASN A 65 -4.93 -15.44 -6.43
C ASN A 65 -5.53 -15.16 -5.05
N LYS A 66 -5.56 -13.90 -4.61
CA LYS A 66 -6.14 -13.52 -3.33
C LYS A 66 -7.65 -13.80 -3.29
N ILE A 67 -8.38 -13.48 -4.36
CA ILE A 67 -9.81 -13.80 -4.50
C ILE A 67 -10.03 -15.32 -4.44
N ARG A 68 -9.23 -16.11 -5.15
CA ARG A 68 -9.31 -17.59 -5.11
C ARG A 68 -9.09 -18.14 -3.70
N THR A 69 -8.08 -17.65 -2.99
CA THR A 69 -7.83 -18.08 -1.61
C THR A 69 -8.99 -17.72 -0.69
N MET A 70 -9.52 -16.49 -0.80
CA MET A 70 -10.65 -16.04 0.02
C MET A 70 -11.91 -16.85 -0.27
N SER A 71 -12.21 -17.12 -1.55
CA SER A 71 -13.30 -18.02 -1.95
C SER A 71 -13.14 -19.40 -1.32
N SER A 72 -11.95 -19.98 -1.37
CA SER A 72 -11.70 -21.30 -0.79
C SER A 72 -11.85 -21.34 0.74
N LEU A 73 -11.52 -20.24 1.43
CA LEU A 73 -11.71 -20.12 2.88
C LEU A 73 -13.20 -20.00 3.23
N ILE A 74 -13.96 -19.24 2.45
CA ILE A 74 -15.42 -19.14 2.60
C ILE A 74 -16.07 -20.50 2.37
N ASP A 75 -15.66 -21.25 1.35
CA ASP A 75 -16.19 -22.59 1.09
C ASP A 75 -15.91 -23.56 2.24
N ARG A 76 -14.72 -23.47 2.84
CA ARG A 76 -14.37 -24.26 4.03
C ARG A 76 -15.21 -23.86 5.24
N ALA A 77 -15.40 -22.55 5.46
CA ALA A 77 -16.25 -22.05 6.53
C ALA A 77 -17.71 -22.52 6.36
N ASN A 78 -18.27 -22.43 5.16
CA ASN A 78 -19.60 -22.92 4.83
C ASN A 78 -19.74 -24.44 5.01
N LYS A 79 -18.71 -25.20 4.61
CA LYS A 79 -18.69 -26.65 4.83
C LYS A 79 -18.68 -26.99 6.32
N LEU A 80 -17.88 -26.27 7.10
CA LEU A 80 -17.79 -26.44 8.55
C LEU A 80 -19.10 -26.05 9.25
N GLU A 81 -19.73 -24.95 8.83
CA GLU A 81 -21.06 -24.54 9.32
C GLU A 81 -22.11 -25.62 9.02
N ASN A 82 -22.13 -26.17 7.81
CA ASN A 82 -23.06 -27.23 7.45
C ASN A 82 -22.85 -28.51 8.29
N VAL A 83 -21.60 -28.87 8.59
CA VAL A 83 -21.29 -30.01 9.47
C VAL A 83 -21.75 -29.71 10.90
N LEU A 84 -21.37 -28.56 11.46
CA LEU A 84 -21.78 -28.14 12.80
C LEU A 84 -23.31 -28.04 12.92
N ARG A 85 -24.02 -27.58 11.90
CA ARG A 85 -25.50 -27.53 11.89
C ARG A 85 -26.09 -28.93 11.96
N LYS A 86 -25.52 -29.91 11.27
CA LYS A 86 -25.94 -31.32 11.36
C LYS A 86 -25.68 -31.89 12.76
N GLU A 87 -24.48 -31.69 13.30
CA GLU A 87 -24.13 -32.18 14.64
C GLU A 87 -25.01 -31.53 15.72
N LYS A 88 -25.27 -30.22 15.65
CA LYS A 88 -26.18 -29.54 16.57
C LYS A 88 -27.59 -30.16 16.52
N GLN A 89 -28.11 -30.45 15.33
CA GLN A 89 -29.44 -31.05 15.17
C GLN A 89 -29.50 -32.47 15.78
N GLU A 90 -28.45 -33.29 15.60
CA GLU A 90 -28.35 -34.64 16.16
C GLU A 90 -28.12 -34.66 17.67
N ILE A 91 -27.34 -33.72 18.20
CA ILE A 91 -27.14 -33.55 19.64
C ILE A 91 -28.43 -33.08 20.28
N SER A 92 -29.13 -32.10 19.69
CA SER A 92 -30.43 -31.65 20.18
C SER A 92 -31.45 -32.79 20.20
N SER A 93 -31.57 -33.58 19.12
CA SER A 93 -32.52 -34.71 19.09
C SER A 93 -32.17 -35.80 20.13
N ASN A 94 -30.88 -36.10 20.33
CA ASN A 94 -30.43 -37.02 21.39
C ASN A 94 -30.69 -36.47 22.80
N VAL A 95 -30.53 -35.16 23.02
CA VAL A 95 -30.82 -34.52 24.31
C VAL A 95 -32.32 -34.51 24.59
N TYR A 96 -33.16 -34.20 23.60
CA TYR A 96 -34.62 -34.27 23.74
C TYR A 96 -35.14 -35.69 23.99
N THR A 97 -34.58 -36.69 23.31
CA THR A 97 -34.95 -38.11 23.55
C THR A 97 -34.48 -38.60 24.91
N LYS A 98 -33.30 -38.17 25.39
CA LYS A 98 -32.83 -38.46 26.75
C LYS A 98 -33.69 -37.78 27.81
N LEU A 99 -34.06 -36.50 27.63
CA LEU A 99 -34.90 -35.74 28.55
C LEU A 99 -36.35 -36.24 28.58
N GLY A 100 -36.92 -36.58 27.41
CA GLY A 100 -38.27 -37.13 27.28
C GLY A 100 -38.40 -38.55 27.82
N ARG A 101 -37.30 -39.31 27.89
CA ARG A 101 -37.28 -40.65 28.50
C ARG A 101 -37.16 -40.63 30.03
N SER A 102 -36.79 -39.49 30.62
CA SER A 102 -36.54 -39.34 32.06
C SER A 102 -37.68 -38.72 32.89
N ARG A 103 -38.93 -38.62 32.39
CA ARG A 103 -40.08 -38.36 33.28
C ARG A 103 -41.32 -39.16 32.90
N PRO A 104 -41.92 -39.84 33.89
CA PRO A 104 -43.23 -39.38 34.31
C PRO A 104 -43.28 -39.07 35.82
N LEU A 105 -44.31 -38.29 36.17
CA LEU A 105 -44.80 -37.84 37.48
C LEU A 105 -44.26 -36.53 38.08
N ASN A 106 -45.17 -35.55 38.05
CA ASN A 106 -45.67 -34.72 39.16
C ASN A 106 -44.66 -34.26 40.22
N LEU A 107 -44.53 -32.93 40.36
CA LEU A 107 -44.86 -32.25 41.61
C LEU A 107 -44.99 -30.74 41.40
N VAL A 108 -46.20 -30.24 41.64
CA VAL A 108 -46.59 -29.07 42.46
C VAL A 108 -45.88 -27.71 42.23
N LEU A 109 -46.74 -26.71 41.98
CA LEU A 109 -46.51 -25.25 41.95
C LEU A 109 -45.89 -24.70 43.25
N GLU A 110 -44.92 -23.78 43.15
CA GLU A 110 -44.75 -22.59 44.01
C GLU A 110 -43.61 -21.71 43.42
N ASN A 111 -43.86 -20.55 42.79
CA ASN A 111 -44.15 -19.20 43.30
C ASN A 111 -42.92 -18.25 43.23
N LYS A 112 -43.07 -17.24 42.35
CA LYS A 112 -42.62 -15.84 42.38
C LYS A 112 -41.15 -15.40 42.53
N ASN A 113 -40.86 -14.43 41.63
CA ASN A 113 -40.03 -13.22 41.78
C ASN A 113 -38.51 -13.45 41.70
N ASN A 114 -37.70 -12.76 40.89
CA ASN A 114 -37.75 -11.38 40.42
C ASN A 114 -36.93 -11.18 39.12
N GLU A 115 -37.43 -10.27 38.28
CA GLU A 115 -36.77 -9.66 37.13
C GLU A 115 -35.99 -8.40 37.57
N LEU A 116 -34.88 -8.12 36.85
CA LEU A 116 -34.25 -6.81 36.59
C LEU A 116 -33.49 -6.09 37.74
N ASP A 117 -32.21 -5.75 37.53
CA ASP A 117 -31.84 -4.38 37.10
C ASP A 117 -30.32 -4.20 36.88
N GLU A 118 -30.05 -3.28 35.96
CA GLU A 118 -28.78 -2.79 35.44
C GLU A 118 -27.98 -1.95 36.45
N HIS A 119 -26.66 -1.84 36.27
CA HIS A 119 -25.94 -0.58 36.52
C HIS A 119 -24.60 -0.50 35.77
N GLU A 120 -24.49 0.61 35.03
CA GLU A 120 -23.36 1.14 34.27
C GLU A 120 -22.26 1.81 35.13
N ASP A 121 -21.03 1.71 34.62
CA ASP A 121 -20.03 2.78 34.38
C ASP A 121 -19.27 3.52 35.52
N ASN A 122 -17.95 3.64 35.31
CA ASN A 122 -17.04 4.82 35.48
C ASN A 122 -15.65 4.60 36.16
N THR A 123 -14.61 4.73 35.31
CA THR A 123 -13.54 5.78 35.32
C THR A 123 -12.21 5.63 36.13
N GLU A 124 -11.13 5.50 35.33
CA GLU A 124 -9.75 6.08 35.30
C GLU A 124 -9.00 6.62 36.54
N GLN A 125 -7.68 6.28 36.64
CA GLN A 125 -6.48 7.18 36.80
C GLN A 125 -5.20 6.34 37.15
N SER A 126 -4.08 6.37 36.39
CA SER A 126 -2.96 7.35 36.28
C SER A 126 -1.74 7.09 37.22
N GLY A 127 -0.50 7.07 36.68
CA GLY A 127 0.74 7.30 37.45
C GLY A 127 2.02 6.50 37.09
N ASN A 128 2.97 7.14 36.38
CA ASN A 128 4.34 6.70 35.97
C ASN A 128 5.36 6.79 37.15
N PRO A 129 6.72 6.63 37.06
CA PRO A 129 7.65 5.88 36.17
C PRO A 129 8.81 5.11 36.92
N LYS A 130 9.54 4.16 36.29
CA LYS A 130 11.02 3.96 36.46
C LYS A 130 11.64 2.88 35.55
N LEU A 131 12.93 3.11 35.25
CA LEU A 131 13.80 2.56 34.21
C LEU A 131 14.20 1.07 34.28
N LYS A 132 14.48 0.54 33.07
CA LYS A 132 15.56 -0.39 32.66
C LYS A 132 15.43 -1.88 32.97
N THR A 133 15.04 -2.63 31.93
CA THR A 133 15.70 -3.90 31.59
C THR A 133 15.74 -4.06 30.07
N LEU A 134 16.96 -4.03 29.51
CA LEU A 134 17.26 -4.57 28.19
C LEU A 134 17.00 -6.08 28.23
N ARG A 135 15.85 -6.50 27.71
CA ARG A 135 15.59 -7.90 27.37
C ARG A 135 14.88 -7.87 26.02
N ALA A 136 15.53 -8.44 25.01
CA ALA A 136 14.99 -8.57 23.66
C ALA A 136 13.56 -9.11 23.73
N PRO A 137 12.53 -8.38 23.25
CA PRO A 137 11.19 -8.91 23.28
C PRO A 137 10.92 -9.69 22.00
N ASN A 138 10.64 -10.96 22.22
CA ASN A 138 9.83 -11.82 21.39
C ASN A 138 8.57 -11.03 20.95
N TYR A 139 8.48 -10.65 19.67
CA TYR A 139 7.38 -9.83 19.15
C TYR A 139 6.11 -10.69 18.97
N GLY A 140 5.42 -10.90 20.09
CA GLY A 140 4.01 -11.22 20.09
C GLY A 140 3.20 -10.02 19.59
N SER A 141 2.21 -10.30 18.74
CA SER A 141 1.32 -9.36 18.02
C SER A 141 0.68 -8.23 18.83
N ALA A 142 0.74 -8.26 20.17
CA ALA A 142 0.18 -7.24 21.06
C ALA A 142 1.10 -6.03 21.30
N GLY A 143 2.43 -6.21 21.25
CA GLY A 143 3.39 -5.12 21.53
C GLY A 143 3.60 -4.17 20.34
N PHE A 144 3.30 -4.61 19.11
CA PHE A 144 3.49 -3.78 17.93
C PHE A 144 2.48 -2.63 17.84
N GLN A 145 1.29 -2.78 18.43
CA GLN A 145 0.26 -1.75 18.36
C GLN A 145 0.50 -0.59 19.33
N SER A 146 1.09 -0.85 20.50
CA SER A 146 1.37 0.16 21.54
C SER A 146 2.59 1.04 21.27
N LEU A 147 3.40 0.70 20.27
CA LEU A 147 4.59 1.47 19.89
C LEU A 147 4.22 2.78 19.21
N SER A 148 5.11 3.77 19.29
CA SER A 148 4.94 5.02 18.54
C SER A 148 5.05 4.73 17.04
N THR A 149 4.40 5.55 16.22
CA THR A 149 4.48 5.42 14.75
C THR A 149 5.92 5.43 14.26
N GLN A 150 6.81 6.18 14.91
CA GLN A 150 8.24 6.26 14.57
C GLN A 150 8.97 4.94 14.87
N GLU A 151 8.67 4.31 16.01
CA GLU A 151 9.26 3.03 16.39
C GLU A 151 8.82 1.90 15.45
N LYS A 152 7.54 1.92 15.02
CA LYS A 152 7.02 0.97 14.04
C LYS A 152 7.74 1.10 12.70
N VAL A 153 7.98 2.32 12.22
CA VAL A 153 8.77 2.57 11.00
C VAL A 153 10.16 1.96 11.12
N LEU A 154 10.85 2.18 12.25
CA LEU A 154 12.21 1.69 12.46
C LEU A 154 12.29 0.16 12.55
N ILE A 155 11.32 -0.48 13.21
CA ILE A 155 11.28 -1.94 13.32
C ILE A 155 11.08 -2.57 11.93
N LEU A 156 10.15 -2.04 11.15
CA LEU A 156 9.88 -2.55 9.80
C LEU A 156 11.06 -2.29 8.86
N PHE A 157 11.72 -1.14 8.98
CA PHE A 157 12.93 -0.83 8.22
C PHE A 157 14.09 -1.76 8.58
N ARG A 158 14.32 -2.02 9.87
CA ARG A 158 15.33 -2.99 10.35
C ARG A 158 15.03 -4.43 9.92
N LYS A 159 13.75 -4.76 9.72
CA LYS A 159 13.30 -6.04 9.16
C LYS A 159 13.57 -6.15 7.65
N GLY A 160 13.92 -5.05 6.98
CA GLY A 160 14.23 -4.99 5.55
C GLY A 160 13.03 -4.71 4.66
N GLU A 161 11.91 -4.22 5.22
CA GLU A 161 10.75 -3.81 4.42
C GLU A 161 11.06 -2.52 3.64
N SER A 162 10.51 -2.39 2.42
CA SER A 162 10.72 -1.19 1.60
C SER A 162 9.97 0.02 2.18
N VAL A 163 10.46 1.22 1.89
CA VAL A 163 9.85 2.47 2.36
C VAL A 163 8.37 2.57 1.97
N GLU A 164 8.03 2.10 0.77
CA GLU A 164 6.66 2.05 0.25
C GLU A 164 5.79 1.04 1.01
N GLN A 165 6.35 -0.11 1.38
CA GLN A 165 5.65 -1.13 2.16
C GLN A 165 5.37 -0.63 3.58
N ILE A 166 6.33 0.05 4.20
CA ILE A 166 6.19 0.64 5.53
C ILE A 166 5.10 1.72 5.53
N ALA A 167 5.14 2.62 4.53
CA ALA A 167 4.12 3.65 4.35
C ALA A 167 2.72 3.05 4.19
N SER A 168 2.59 1.98 3.39
CA SER A 168 1.33 1.27 3.18
C SER A 168 0.82 0.53 4.41
N ILE A 169 1.70 -0.03 5.24
CA ILE A 169 1.33 -0.78 6.47
C ILE A 169 0.88 0.18 7.58
N LEU A 170 1.54 1.33 7.69
CA LEU A 170 1.31 2.30 8.77
C LEU A 170 0.34 3.43 8.38
N GLY A 171 -0.07 3.51 7.11
CA GLY A 171 -0.99 4.54 6.63
C GLY A 171 -0.40 5.95 6.63
N ILE A 172 0.93 6.07 6.64
CA ILE A 172 1.67 7.33 6.63
C ILE A 172 2.22 7.63 5.23
N SER A 173 2.52 8.89 4.95
CA SER A 173 3.07 9.25 3.65
C SER A 173 4.50 8.70 3.46
N ARG A 174 4.88 8.47 2.20
CA ARG A 174 6.26 8.10 1.85
C ARG A 174 7.27 9.10 2.40
N GLY A 175 6.97 10.40 2.27
CA GLY A 175 7.85 11.47 2.77
C GLY A 175 8.03 11.44 4.29
N GLU A 176 6.98 11.17 5.06
CA GLU A 176 7.08 11.03 6.53
C GLU A 176 7.89 9.79 6.93
N THR A 177 7.79 8.71 6.16
CA THR A 177 8.56 7.47 6.39
C THR A 177 10.05 7.70 6.14
N GLU A 178 10.40 8.31 4.99
CA GLU A 178 11.78 8.67 4.65
C GLU A 178 12.37 9.67 5.66
N LEU A 179 11.58 10.66 6.07
CA LEU A 179 11.99 11.65 7.07
C LEU A 179 12.30 10.98 8.42
N THR A 180 11.45 10.07 8.87
CA THR A 180 11.64 9.36 10.14
C THR A 180 12.90 8.50 10.11
N ILE A 181 13.16 7.79 9.00
CA ILE A 181 14.38 7.01 8.81
C ILE A 181 15.61 7.93 8.81
N SER A 182 15.57 9.03 8.05
CA SER A 182 16.67 9.99 7.90
C SER A 182 17.04 10.68 9.22
N ILE A 183 16.07 10.99 10.08
CA ILE A 183 16.30 11.58 11.40
C ILE A 183 17.01 10.60 12.34
N HIS A 184 16.70 9.31 12.22
CA HIS A 184 17.27 8.28 13.11
C HIS A 184 18.64 7.80 12.63
N ASP A 185 18.85 7.67 11.32
CA ASP A 185 20.11 7.27 10.70
C ASP A 185 21.24 8.29 10.91
N LYS A 186 20.90 9.58 11.09
CA LYS A 186 21.86 10.65 11.42
C LYS A 186 22.21 10.78 12.91
N ARG A 187 21.53 10.03 13.79
CA ARG A 187 21.72 10.11 15.25
C ARG A 187 22.61 9.01 15.81
N ASP A 188 22.93 8.00 15.00
CA ASP A 188 23.95 6.97 15.28
C ASP A 188 25.28 7.35 14.59
#